data_AF-A0A3M7S5U6-F1
#
_entry.id   AF-A0A3M7S5U6-F1
#
_cell.length_a   1.000
_cell.length_b   1.000
_cell.length_c   1.000
_cell.angle_alpha   90.00
_cell.angle_beta   90.00
_cell.angle_gamma   90.00
#
_symmetry.space_group_name_H-M   'P 1'
#
loop_
_entity.id
_entity.type
_entity.pdbx_description
1 polymer ?
#
loop_
_entity_poly.entity_id
_entity_poly.type
_entity_poly.pdbx_seq_one_letter_code
_entity_poly.pdbx_strand_id
1 'polypeptide(L)'
;MSALEFPEFNPDIEPNSVGVRWLEYKDRFENFMIAKHGKELSEIADSVCKASLLHYAGQSVYKMYKTKEESKHKYTDMIRVLDEFFVPQSKIIQGCLSDQLRQRALSDKNMTLDRLIEEGRAMEASRLQAKQMEGGHEVVAAIGSKKSQRTIFNSTKQTSWKNIRCG
;
A
#
# COMPACT_ATOMS: atom_id res chain seq x y z
N MET A 1 -42.34 7.25 22.82
CA MET A 1 -41.89 7.71 21.50
C MET A 1 -40.41 7.43 21.44
N SER A 2 -40.00 6.37 20.76
CA SER A 2 -38.57 6.12 20.54
C SER A 2 -38.03 7.31 19.75
N ALA A 3 -37.05 8.02 20.30
CA ALA A 3 -36.34 9.04 19.54
C ALA A 3 -35.84 8.39 18.24
N LEU A 4 -35.86 9.12 17.13
CA LEU A 4 -35.20 8.71 15.90
C LEU A 4 -33.70 8.56 16.23
N GLU A 5 -33.29 7.37 16.64
CA GLU A 5 -31.92 7.06 17.02
C GLU A 5 -31.08 6.97 15.75
N PHE A 6 -30.02 7.77 15.69
CA PHE A 6 -29.04 7.67 14.64
C PHE A 6 -28.21 6.40 14.88
N PRO A 7 -28.19 5.44 13.93
CA PRO A 7 -27.63 4.11 14.17
C PRO A 7 -26.10 4.15 14.29
N GLU A 8 -25.53 3.20 15.04
CA GLU A 8 -24.08 3.09 15.20
C GLU A 8 -23.38 2.62 13.91
N PHE A 9 -22.11 3.03 13.74
CA PHE A 9 -21.28 2.53 12.65
C PHE A 9 -20.54 1.26 13.07
N ASN A 10 -20.92 0.13 12.47
CA ASN A 10 -20.23 -1.13 12.67
C ASN A 10 -19.30 -1.43 11.48
N PRO A 11 -17.96 -1.37 11.66
CA PRO A 11 -17.00 -1.62 10.59
C PRO A 11 -16.87 -3.11 10.21
N ASP A 12 -17.31 -4.03 11.08
CA ASP A 12 -17.06 -5.46 10.93
C ASP A 12 -18.14 -6.20 10.12
N ILE A 13 -19.29 -5.56 9.84
CA ILE A 13 -20.41 -6.19 9.11
C ILE A 13 -20.02 -6.52 7.66
N GLU A 14 -19.42 -5.54 6.97
CA GLU A 14 -19.00 -5.68 5.57
C GLU A 14 -17.61 -5.07 5.38
N PRO A 15 -16.55 -5.84 5.68
CA PRO A 15 -15.17 -5.35 5.60
C PRO A 15 -14.81 -4.84 4.20
N ASN A 16 -15.43 -5.42 3.16
CA ASN A 16 -15.18 -5.11 1.76
C ASN A 16 -15.76 -3.76 1.29
N SER A 17 -16.72 -3.20 2.03
CA SER A 17 -17.39 -1.93 1.72
C SER A 17 -17.25 -0.89 2.84
N VAL A 18 -16.44 -1.17 3.87
CA VAL A 18 -16.33 -0.34 5.08
C VAL A 18 -16.02 1.11 4.77
N GLY A 19 -15.14 1.39 3.80
CA GLY A 19 -14.82 2.77 3.42
C GLY A 19 -15.96 3.50 2.70
N VAL A 20 -16.71 2.83 1.82
CA VAL A 20 -17.87 3.42 1.15
C VAL A 20 -18.98 3.69 2.17
N ARG A 21 -19.26 2.71 3.02
CA ARG A 21 -20.22 2.85 4.12
C ARG A 21 -19.83 3.96 5.10
N TRP A 22 -18.53 4.13 5.35
CA TRP A 22 -18.04 5.22 6.21
C TRP A 22 -18.32 6.59 5.59
N LEU A 23 -18.14 6.75 4.27
CA LEU A 23 -18.50 7.99 3.56
C LEU A 23 -20.00 8.26 3.65
N GLU A 24 -20.84 7.27 3.33
CA GLU A 24 -22.31 7.39 3.44
C GLU A 24 -22.76 7.70 4.87
N TYR A 25 -22.09 7.10 5.87
CA TYR A 25 -22.36 7.35 7.27
C TYR A 25 -22.08 8.81 7.65
N LYS A 26 -20.98 9.39 7.17
CA LYS A 26 -20.67 10.82 7.38
C LYS A 26 -21.71 11.73 6.74
N ASP A 27 -22.11 11.44 5.50
CA ASP A 27 -23.13 12.24 4.80
C ASP A 27 -24.46 12.20 5.55
N ARG A 28 -24.86 11.03 6.05
CA ARG A 28 -26.05 10.89 6.89
C ARG A 28 -25.90 11.59 8.23
N PHE A 29 -24.72 11.55 8.83
CA PHE A 29 -24.43 12.22 10.10
C PHE A 29 -24.52 13.73 9.96
N GLU A 30 -24.02 14.29 8.87
CA GLU A 30 -24.14 15.71 8.55
C GLU A 30 -25.61 16.13 8.42
N ASN A 31 -26.39 15.39 7.63
CA ASN A 31 -27.84 15.62 7.52
C ASN A 31 -28.55 15.54 8.88
N PHE A 32 -28.15 14.59 9.73
CA PHE A 32 -28.68 14.48 11.08
C PHE A 32 -28.32 15.69 11.95
N MET A 33 -27.08 16.17 11.90
CA MET A 33 -26.64 17.35 12.66
C MET A 33 -27.37 18.62 12.20
N ILE A 34 -27.55 18.79 10.89
CA ILE A 34 -28.33 19.89 10.32
C ILE A 34 -29.77 19.82 10.80
N ALA A 35 -30.41 18.64 10.74
CA ALA A 35 -31.79 18.47 11.21
C ALA A 35 -31.93 18.72 12.72
N LYS A 36 -30.95 18.31 13.53
CA LYS A 36 -30.98 18.43 15.00
C LYS A 36 -30.72 19.86 15.49
N HIS A 37 -29.85 20.60 14.80
CA HIS A 37 -29.44 21.95 15.23
C HIS A 37 -30.07 23.07 14.41
N GLY A 38 -30.64 22.77 13.24
CA GLY A 38 -31.22 23.75 12.31
C GLY A 38 -30.18 24.67 11.68
N LYS A 39 -28.92 24.25 11.61
CA LYS A 39 -27.77 25.02 11.13
C LYS A 39 -26.88 24.17 10.23
N GLU A 40 -26.16 24.82 9.32
CA GLU A 40 -25.11 24.15 8.54
C GLU A 40 -24.00 23.61 9.48
N LEU A 41 -23.35 22.53 9.06
CA LEU A 41 -22.33 21.85 9.87
C LEU A 41 -21.14 22.78 10.23
N SER A 42 -20.83 23.74 9.36
CA SER A 42 -19.80 24.76 9.54
C SER A 42 -20.09 25.75 10.67
N GLU A 43 -21.36 25.92 11.04
CA GLU A 43 -21.80 26.84 12.11
C GLU A 43 -21.93 26.14 13.48
N ILE A 44 -21.88 24.81 13.50
CA ILE A 44 -21.94 24.02 14.72
C ILE A 44 -20.54 23.96 15.33
N ALA A 45 -20.42 24.19 16.64
CA ALA A 45 -19.13 24.17 17.32
C ALA A 45 -18.42 22.81 17.15
N ASP A 46 -17.13 22.84 16.79
CA ASP A 46 -16.30 21.65 16.59
C ASP A 46 -16.38 20.62 17.73
N SER A 47 -16.45 21.10 18.97
CA SER A 47 -16.57 20.25 20.16
C SER A 47 -17.86 19.45 20.18
N VAL A 48 -18.97 20.04 19.73
CA VAL A 48 -20.29 19.40 19.63
C VAL A 48 -20.29 18.38 18.49
N CYS A 49 -19.77 18.74 17.31
CA CYS A 49 -19.64 17.83 16.18
C CYS A 49 -18.78 16.62 16.55
N LYS A 50 -17.63 16.86 17.18
CA LYS A 50 -16.72 15.82 17.66
C LYS A 50 -17.38 14.89 18.68
N ALA A 51 -17.96 15.46 19.73
CA ALA A 51 -18.60 14.67 20.78
C ALA A 51 -19.77 13.86 20.23
N SER A 52 -20.59 14.45 19.35
CA SER A 52 -21.72 13.79 18.73
C SER A 52 -21.26 12.63 17.84
N LEU A 53 -20.27 12.85 16.96
CA LEU A 53 -19.79 11.77 16.10
C LEU A 53 -19.23 10.61 16.92
N LEU A 54 -18.39 10.88 17.92
CA LEU A 54 -17.81 9.83 18.77
C LEU A 54 -18.85 9.09 19.61
N HIS A 55 -19.93 9.77 20.00
CA HIS A 55 -21.04 9.14 20.70
C HIS A 55 -21.83 8.21 19.78
N TYR A 56 -22.25 8.71 18.61
CA TYR A 56 -23.11 7.94 17.71
C TYR A 56 -22.36 6.92 16.85
N ALA A 57 -21.10 7.14 16.49
CA ALA A 57 -20.31 6.18 15.70
C ALA A 57 -20.01 4.88 16.45
N GLY A 58 -20.24 4.84 17.76
CA GLY A 58 -20.12 3.64 18.57
C GLY A 58 -18.71 3.35 19.06
N GLN A 59 -18.61 2.33 19.92
CA GLN A 59 -17.39 2.02 20.67
C GLN A 59 -16.21 1.63 19.78
N SER A 60 -16.46 0.93 18.66
CA SER A 60 -15.42 0.47 17.74
C SER A 60 -14.66 1.65 17.13
N VAL A 61 -15.39 2.64 16.60
CA VAL A 61 -14.81 3.86 16.02
C VAL A 61 -14.08 4.68 17.08
N TYR A 62 -14.66 4.82 18.27
CA TYR A 62 -14.04 5.52 19.39
C TYR A 62 -12.68 4.91 19.77
N LYS A 63 -12.60 3.58 19.88
CA LYS A 63 -11.34 2.86 20.19
C LYS A 63 -10.28 3.10 19.10
N MET A 64 -10.67 3.08 17.82
CA MET A 64 -9.77 3.33 16.70
C MET A 64 -9.19 4.75 16.75
N TYR A 65 -10.04 5.76 16.98
CA TYR A 65 -9.59 7.14 17.15
C TYR A 65 -8.63 7.29 18.35
N LYS A 66 -8.98 6.71 19.50
CA LYS A 66 -8.16 6.80 20.72
C LYS A 66 -6.79 6.14 20.58
N THR A 67 -6.66 5.13 19.72
CA THR A 67 -5.40 4.40 19.49
C THR A 67 -4.31 5.27 18.87
N LYS A 68 -4.69 6.30 18.10
CA LYS A 68 -3.74 7.20 17.43
C LYS A 68 -3.28 8.39 18.29
N GLU A 69 -3.56 8.37 19.61
CA GLU A 69 -3.25 9.42 20.61
C GLU A 69 -2.77 10.74 20.02
N GLU A 70 -3.70 11.61 19.64
CA GLU A 70 -3.37 13.03 19.65
C GLU A 70 -4.51 13.89 20.23
N SER A 71 -4.05 14.84 21.02
CA SER A 71 -4.76 15.74 21.90
C SER A 71 -5.63 16.77 21.18
N LYS A 72 -6.85 17.02 21.68
CA LYS A 72 -7.68 18.21 21.36
C LYS A 72 -7.87 18.58 19.87
N HIS A 73 -7.74 17.63 18.95
CA HIS A 73 -8.00 17.87 17.54
C HIS A 73 -9.43 18.34 17.27
N LYS A 74 -9.55 19.29 16.34
CA LYS A 74 -10.82 19.80 15.82
C LYS A 74 -11.61 18.66 15.16
N TYR A 75 -12.89 18.92 14.88
CA TYR A 75 -13.73 17.96 14.20
C TYR A 75 -13.12 17.50 12.85
N THR A 76 -12.57 18.43 12.08
CA THR A 76 -11.92 18.17 10.78
C THR A 76 -10.75 17.20 10.87
N ASP A 77 -9.89 17.37 11.88
CA ASP A 77 -8.71 16.55 12.10
C ASP A 77 -9.09 15.13 12.51
N MET A 78 -10.12 14.99 13.35
CA MET A 78 -10.67 13.68 13.73
C MET A 78 -11.22 12.93 12.51
N ILE A 79 -11.98 13.62 11.63
CA ILE A 79 -12.48 13.01 10.39
C ILE A 79 -11.31 12.56 9.51
N ARG A 80 -10.25 13.34 9.38
CA ARG A 80 -9.05 12.94 8.61
C ARG A 80 -8.40 11.69 9.16
N VAL A 81 -8.24 11.60 10.48
CA VAL A 81 -7.68 10.43 11.14
C VAL A 81 -8.53 9.19 10.88
N LEU A 82 -9.86 9.31 10.99
CA LEU A 82 -10.79 8.20 10.73
C LEU A 82 -10.85 7.82 9.24
N ASP A 83 -10.78 8.79 8.34
CA ASP A 83 -10.74 8.56 6.90
C ASP A 83 -9.48 7.78 6.49
N GLU A 84 -8.34 8.07 7.13
CA GLU A 84 -7.10 7.32 6.92
C GLU A 84 -7.24 5.84 7.28
N PHE A 85 -8.10 5.50 8.26
CA PHE A 85 -8.36 4.11 8.62
C PHE A 85 -9.31 3.42 7.63
N PHE A 86 -10.42 4.06 7.25
CA PHE A 86 -11.49 3.39 6.51
C PHE A 86 -11.40 3.52 4.98
N VAL A 87 -10.90 4.64 4.47
CA VAL A 87 -10.92 4.93 3.01
C VAL A 87 -9.93 4.06 2.24
N PRO A 88 -8.66 3.88 2.65
CA PRO A 88 -7.71 3.05 1.91
C PRO A 88 -8.19 1.61 1.74
N GLN A 89 -8.82 1.02 2.76
CA GLN A 89 -9.32 -0.35 2.72
C GLN A 89 -10.32 -0.54 1.56
N SER A 90 -11.27 0.38 1.38
CA SER A 90 -12.20 0.31 0.25
C SER A 90 -11.52 0.39 -1.12
N LYS A 91 -10.52 1.27 -1.28
CA LYS A 91 -9.78 1.42 -2.54
C LYS A 91 -8.96 0.18 -2.87
N ILE A 92 -8.40 -0.47 -1.87
CA ILE A 92 -7.62 -1.71 -2.04
C ILE A 92 -8.54 -2.85 -2.48
N ILE A 93 -9.71 -2.98 -1.87
CA ILE A 93 -10.67 -4.04 -2.17
C ILE A 93 -11.21 -3.92 -3.60
N GLN A 94 -11.54 -2.70 -4.03
CA GLN A 94 -12.12 -2.46 -5.36
C GLN A 94 -11.07 -2.33 -6.48
N GLY A 95 -9.88 -1.78 -6.17
CA GLY A 95 -8.88 -1.38 -7.17
C GLY A 95 -7.61 -2.24 -7.23
N CYS A 96 -7.36 -3.13 -6.26
CA CYS A 96 -6.16 -3.96 -6.27
C CYS A 96 -6.36 -5.23 -7.12
N LEU A 97 -5.70 -5.27 -8.28
CA LEU A 97 -5.71 -6.41 -9.20
C LEU A 97 -4.93 -7.63 -8.68
N SER A 98 -3.96 -7.43 -7.79
CA SER A 98 -3.14 -8.51 -7.23
C SER A 98 -3.79 -9.12 -5.99
N ASP A 99 -4.12 -10.41 -6.06
CA ASP A 99 -4.72 -11.16 -4.95
C ASP A 99 -3.79 -11.23 -3.74
N GLN A 100 -2.48 -11.37 -3.95
CA GLN A 100 -1.50 -11.44 -2.87
C GLN A 100 -1.39 -10.11 -2.11
N LEU A 101 -1.33 -8.98 -2.82
CA LEU A 101 -1.30 -7.66 -2.20
C LEU A 101 -2.61 -7.36 -1.47
N ARG A 102 -3.75 -7.75 -2.07
CA ARG A 102 -5.06 -7.57 -1.44
C ARG A 102 -5.17 -8.36 -0.13
N GLN A 103 -4.76 -9.63 -0.10
CA GLN A 103 -4.76 -10.43 1.13
C GLN A 103 -3.81 -9.88 2.19
N ARG A 104 -2.60 -9.46 1.79
CA ARG A 104 -1.60 -8.85 2.68
C ARG A 104 -2.14 -7.57 3.32
N ALA A 105 -2.71 -6.68 2.50
CA ALA A 105 -3.27 -5.41 2.94
C ALA A 105 -4.46 -5.56 3.89
N LEU A 106 -5.32 -6.55 3.66
CA LEU A 106 -6.48 -6.84 4.51
C LEU A 106 -6.09 -7.56 5.81
N SER A 107 -4.99 -8.31 5.81
CA SER A 107 -4.49 -9.01 7.00
C SER A 107 -3.91 -8.04 8.04
N ASP A 108 -3.19 -7.02 7.59
CA ASP A 108 -2.51 -6.08 8.48
C ASP A 108 -3.40 -4.85 8.75
N LYS A 109 -4.09 -4.84 9.90
CA LYS A 109 -5.05 -3.77 10.31
C LYS A 109 -4.46 -2.34 10.39
N ASN A 110 -3.13 -2.23 10.48
CA ASN A 110 -2.40 -0.95 10.55
C ASN A 110 -1.68 -0.60 9.24
N MET A 111 -2.08 -1.19 8.10
CA MET A 111 -1.48 -0.85 6.81
C MET A 111 -1.97 0.51 6.29
N THR A 112 -1.00 1.41 6.09
CA THR A 112 -1.21 2.67 5.39
C THR A 112 -1.08 2.46 3.88
N LEU A 113 -1.72 3.34 3.10
CA LEU A 113 -1.66 3.28 1.64
C LEU A 113 -0.22 3.35 1.11
N ASP A 114 0.62 4.22 1.69
CA ASP A 114 2.02 4.39 1.27
C ASP A 114 2.83 3.11 1.48
N ARG A 115 2.64 2.45 2.63
CA ARG A 115 3.34 1.20 2.93
C ARG A 115 2.88 0.09 1.97
N LEU A 116 1.61 0.08 1.57
CA LEU A 116 1.11 -0.91 0.62
C LEU A 116 1.63 -0.67 -0.80
N ILE A 117 1.76 0.60 -1.20
CA ILE A 117 2.40 0.96 -2.47
C ILE A 117 3.86 0.49 -2.48
N GLU A 118 4.59 0.69 -1.38
CA GLU A 118 5.96 0.21 -1.24
C GLU A 118 6.05 -1.32 -1.33
N GLU A 119 5.17 -2.05 -0.64
CA GLU A 119 5.09 -3.52 -0.76
C GLU A 119 4.76 -3.97 -2.20
N GLY A 120 3.87 -3.26 -2.90
CA GLY A 120 3.55 -3.54 -4.30
C GLY A 120 4.75 -3.34 -5.23
N ARG A 121 5.51 -2.26 -5.03
CA ARG A 121 6.75 -2.00 -5.79
C ARG A 121 7.80 -3.07 -5.50
N ALA A 122 7.97 -3.45 -4.24
CA ALA A 122 8.90 -4.50 -3.84
C ALA A 122 8.52 -5.85 -4.48
N MET A 123 7.22 -6.20 -4.48
CA MET A 123 6.72 -7.43 -5.11
C MET A 123 6.95 -7.45 -6.62
N GLU A 124 6.71 -6.33 -7.32
CA GLU A 124 7.02 -6.21 -8.75
C GLU A 124 8.52 -6.32 -9.04
N ALA A 125 9.36 -5.68 -8.21
CA ALA A 125 10.82 -5.81 -8.33
C ALA A 125 11.27 -7.27 -8.15
N SER A 126 10.71 -7.99 -7.17
CA SER A 126 10.97 -9.42 -6.98
C SER A 126 10.48 -10.27 -8.16
N ARG A 127 9.31 -9.98 -8.74
CA ARG A 127 8.83 -10.68 -9.96
C ARG A 127 9.76 -10.48 -11.15
N LEU A 128 10.26 -9.27 -11.36
CA LEU A 128 11.19 -8.97 -12.46
C LEU A 128 12.51 -9.74 -12.29
N GLN A 129 13.04 -9.78 -11.07
CA GLN A 129 14.24 -10.55 -10.76
C GLN A 129 14.02 -12.05 -10.97
N ALA A 130 12.90 -12.61 -10.49
CA ALA A 130 12.58 -14.02 -10.70
C ALA A 130 12.42 -14.38 -12.19
N LYS A 131 11.75 -13.53 -12.97
CA LYS A 131 11.59 -13.73 -14.42
C LYS A 131 12.93 -13.67 -15.17
N GLN A 132 13.85 -12.81 -14.74
CA GLN A 132 15.21 -12.78 -15.29
C GLN A 132 15.96 -14.09 -14.99
N MET A 133 15.76 -14.68 -13.81
CA MET A 133 16.36 -15.97 -13.44
C MET A 133 15.75 -17.16 -14.20
N GLU A 134 14.45 -17.14 -14.49
CA GLU A 134 13.78 -18.17 -15.31
C GLU A 134 14.28 -18.20 -16.76
N GLY A 135 14.68 -17.04 -17.31
CA GLY A 135 15.29 -16.95 -18.65
C GLY A 135 16.76 -17.38 -18.73
N GLY A 136 17.40 -17.68 -17.60
CA GLY A 136 18.83 -18.01 -17.49
C GLY A 136 19.16 -19.51 -17.56
N HIS A 137 18.21 -20.36 -17.95
CA HIS A 137 18.40 -21.81 -18.05
C HIS A 137 18.60 -22.27 -19.50
N GLU A 138 19.57 -21.70 -20.21
CA GLU A 138 20.18 -22.35 -21.38
C GLU A 138 21.52 -22.98 -20.96
N VAL A 139 21.42 -24.24 -20.50
CA VAL A 139 22.46 -25.27 -20.36
C VAL A 139 23.89 -24.84 -20.01
N VAL A 140 24.23 -24.93 -18.71
CA VAL A 140 25.64 -25.10 -18.28
C VAL A 140 26.03 -26.58 -18.44
N ALA A 141 26.52 -26.97 -19.62
CA ALA A 141 27.18 -28.25 -19.90
C ALA A 141 28.57 -27.95 -20.50
N ALA A 142 29.71 -28.48 -20.08
CA ALA A 142 30.04 -29.55 -19.17
C ALA A 142 31.45 -29.30 -18.58
N ILE A 143 31.67 -29.71 -17.33
CA ILE A 143 33.02 -29.89 -16.77
C ILE A 143 33.49 -31.29 -17.18
N GLY A 144 34.44 -31.36 -18.13
CA GLY A 144 34.99 -32.61 -18.68
C GLY A 144 36.51 -32.62 -18.63
N SER A 145 37.05 -33.60 -17.92
CA SER A 145 38.45 -33.78 -17.51
C SER A 145 39.42 -34.21 -18.63
N LYS A 146 40.69 -33.77 -18.55
CA LYS A 146 41.98 -34.50 -18.77
C LYS A 146 43.01 -33.88 -19.76
N LYS A 147 44.20 -33.61 -19.18
CA LYS A 147 45.60 -33.83 -19.62
C LYS A 147 46.01 -33.45 -21.06
N SER A 148 47.07 -32.64 -21.18
CA SER A 148 48.42 -33.08 -21.60
C SER A 148 49.21 -32.01 -22.36
N GLN A 149 50.48 -31.90 -21.96
CA GLN A 149 51.67 -31.47 -22.71
C GLN A 149 51.93 -29.99 -23.02
N ARG A 150 52.99 -29.53 -22.34
CA ARG A 150 53.91 -28.45 -22.68
C ARG A 150 54.38 -28.55 -24.13
N THR A 151 54.41 -27.42 -24.84
CA THR A 151 55.48 -27.13 -25.78
C THR A 151 55.88 -25.66 -25.68
N ILE A 152 57.18 -25.48 -25.49
CA ILE A 152 57.95 -24.25 -25.33
C ILE A 152 57.91 -23.46 -26.65
N PHE A 153 57.67 -22.15 -26.61
CA PHE A 153 57.96 -21.28 -27.75
C PHE A 153 58.97 -20.21 -27.33
N ASN A 154 60.21 -20.43 -27.78
CA ASN A 154 61.37 -19.57 -27.54
C ASN A 154 61.21 -18.24 -28.28
N SER A 155 61.35 -17.14 -27.53
CA SER A 155 61.64 -15.83 -28.11
C SER A 155 63.16 -15.69 -28.21
N THR A 156 63.71 -15.80 -29.42
CA THR A 156 65.09 -15.40 -29.69
C THR A 156 65.18 -14.75 -31.07
N LYS A 157 65.10 -13.42 -31.03
CA LYS A 157 65.93 -12.43 -31.74
C LYS A 157 66.48 -12.76 -33.15
N GLN A 158 66.08 -11.87 -34.07
CA GLN A 158 66.96 -11.02 -34.90
C GLN A 158 67.26 -11.46 -36.34
N THR A 159 67.42 -10.41 -37.17
CA THR A 159 67.90 -10.31 -38.57
C THR A 159 66.80 -10.39 -39.64
N SER A 160 66.83 -9.67 -40.76
CA SER A 160 67.64 -8.55 -41.25
C SER A 160 67.08 -8.11 -42.62
N TRP A 161 66.78 -6.82 -42.76
CA TRP A 161 67.01 -5.95 -43.93
C TRP A 161 66.51 -6.33 -45.34
N LYS A 162 65.65 -5.41 -45.83
CA LYS A 162 65.65 -4.73 -47.15
C LYS A 162 65.07 -5.42 -48.40
N ASN A 163 64.12 -4.66 -48.97
CA ASN A 163 63.81 -4.41 -50.39
C ASN A 163 63.41 -5.61 -51.27
N ILE A 164 62.27 -5.47 -51.96
CA ILE A 164 62.16 -5.46 -53.43
C ILE A 164 60.79 -4.87 -53.83
N ARG A 165 60.86 -3.94 -54.79
CA ARG A 165 59.80 -3.29 -55.56
C ARG A 165 59.23 -4.26 -56.59
N CYS A 166 57.93 -4.21 -56.89
CA CYS A 166 57.25 -4.53 -58.17
C CYS A 166 55.72 -4.51 -57.89
N GLY A 167 54.86 -3.84 -58.65
CA GLY A 167 55.00 -3.04 -59.86
C GLY A 167 53.77 -2.16 -60.04
#